data_AF-A0A353BTA5-F1
#
_entry.id   AF-A0A353BTA5-F1
#
_cell.length_a   1.000
_cell.length_b   1.000
_cell.length_c   1.000
_cell.angle_alpha   90.00
_cell.angle_beta   90.00
_cell.angle_gamma   90.00
#
_symmetry.space_group_name_H-M   'P 1'
#
loop_
_entity.id
_entity.type
_entity.pdbx_description
1 polymer ?
#
loop_
_entity_poly.entity_id
_entity_poly.type
_entity_poly.pdbx_seq_one_letter_code
_entity_poly.pdbx_strand_id
1 'polypeptide(L)'
;MGLQKLFVTHNQEPYSLGVELTVTGEREISNGEGLFELVEIRTEQVEFTFPQIAALRQDLHLIYGIGPTTALKLAQEGYREISDLLKHPRWGRAAQDVLKAIEAGDVVRLARYGASDFQLLSYFQPQTVRFIDIETVGLYYIHPVFLIGILHFENGQGSIRQFLARDFGEEKAILLETAQVLANAAIIISYNGRSFDLPYLKGRMRYHQLTTDFDSWHFDLLRQARKDYRHALPNCRLLTIEKCLLNQERDDDIPGAEIAHYYNLYLDSGEAGYLRPILEHNAHDLFSMAKFLGLLTIKKTEKVID
;
A
#
# COMPACT_ATOMS: atom_id res chain seq x y z
N MET A 1 -19.84 -14.50 24.08
CA MET A 1 -20.03 -13.27 24.88
C MET A 1 -19.29 -12.20 24.08
N GLY A 2 -19.99 -11.18 23.57
CA GLY A 2 -19.38 -10.22 22.63
C GLY A 2 -18.20 -9.50 23.27
N LEU A 3 -17.20 -9.13 22.46
CA LEU A 3 -16.07 -8.32 22.91
C LEU A 3 -16.61 -7.03 23.56
N GLN A 4 -16.03 -6.63 24.69
CA GLN A 4 -16.25 -5.25 25.15
C GLN A 4 -15.71 -4.33 24.07
N LYS A 5 -16.54 -3.40 23.58
CA LYS A 5 -16.13 -2.44 22.56
C LYS A 5 -14.81 -1.77 22.95
N LEU A 6 -13.83 -1.87 22.06
CA LEU A 6 -12.46 -1.35 22.18
C LEU A 6 -12.45 0.17 22.13
N PHE A 7 -13.33 0.75 21.32
CA PHE A 7 -13.42 2.17 21.06
C PHE A 7 -14.79 2.70 21.48
N VAL A 8 -14.94 2.94 22.78
CA VAL A 8 -16.15 3.55 23.37
C VAL A 8 -15.80 4.90 23.94
N THR A 9 -16.47 5.94 23.46
CA THR A 9 -16.63 7.18 24.24
C THR A 9 -17.91 7.04 25.08
N HIS A 10 -17.95 7.64 26.27
CA HIS A 10 -19.13 7.60 27.15
C HIS A 10 -20.42 8.13 26.49
N ASN A 11 -20.32 8.84 25.37
CA ASN A 11 -21.43 9.52 24.68
C ASN A 11 -21.70 9.03 23.23
N GLN A 12 -21.13 7.90 22.78
CA GLN A 12 -21.19 7.46 21.37
C GLN A 12 -20.55 8.45 20.35
N GLU A 13 -19.74 9.39 20.82
CA GLU A 13 -18.89 10.22 19.97
C GLU A 13 -17.79 9.36 19.32
N PRO A 14 -17.35 9.68 18.08
CA PRO A 14 -16.25 8.99 17.43
C PRO A 14 -14.98 9.02 18.28
N TYR A 15 -14.30 7.87 18.44
CA TYR A 15 -13.04 7.81 19.18
C TYR A 15 -11.90 8.29 18.27
N SER A 16 -11.09 9.24 18.73
CA SER A 16 -9.99 9.81 17.95
C SER A 16 -8.68 9.04 18.21
N LEU A 17 -8.03 8.56 17.15
CA LEU A 17 -6.69 7.96 17.21
C LEU A 17 -5.67 9.06 16.86
N GLY A 18 -5.50 10.00 17.79
CA GLY A 18 -4.77 11.25 17.54
C GLY A 18 -5.59 12.25 16.71
N VAL A 19 -4.90 13.13 15.98
CA VAL A 19 -5.52 14.26 15.26
C VAL A 19 -6.05 13.90 13.88
N GLU A 20 -5.54 12.83 13.26
CA GLU A 20 -5.76 12.55 11.83
C GLU A 20 -6.66 11.35 11.55
N LEU A 21 -7.02 10.58 12.57
CA LEU A 21 -7.75 9.32 12.45
C LEU A 21 -8.90 9.29 13.43
N THR A 22 -10.08 8.88 12.95
CA THR A 22 -11.31 8.85 13.75
C THR A 22 -12.00 7.51 13.56
N VAL A 23 -12.14 6.73 14.63
CA VAL A 23 -12.94 5.50 14.64
C VAL A 23 -14.41 5.86 14.48
N THR A 24 -15.01 5.37 13.40
CA THR A 24 -16.40 5.62 13.02
C THR A 24 -17.32 4.43 13.29
N GLY A 25 -16.76 3.25 13.48
CA GLY A 25 -17.53 2.04 13.75
C GLY A 25 -16.67 0.91 14.29
N GLU A 26 -17.29 0.11 15.15
CA GLU A 26 -16.77 -1.15 15.68
C GLU A 26 -17.97 -2.09 15.81
N ARG A 27 -17.90 -3.23 15.12
CA ARG A 27 -18.97 -4.22 15.09
C ARG A 27 -18.46 -5.61 14.76
N GLU A 28 -19.07 -6.59 15.41
CA GLU A 28 -18.99 -7.99 15.00
C GLU A 28 -19.72 -8.19 13.67
N ILE A 29 -19.05 -8.85 12.73
CA ILE A 29 -19.58 -9.23 11.43
C ILE A 29 -19.51 -10.75 11.30
N SER A 30 -20.47 -11.32 10.57
CA SER A 30 -20.46 -12.72 10.16
C SER A 30 -20.46 -12.84 8.64
N ASN A 31 -19.69 -13.78 8.11
CA ASN A 31 -19.80 -14.23 6.73
C ASN A 31 -19.93 -15.76 6.66
N GLY A 32 -19.84 -16.33 5.46
CA GLY A 32 -19.98 -17.78 5.26
C GLY A 32 -18.89 -18.63 5.93
N GLU A 33 -17.82 -18.03 6.45
CA GLU A 33 -16.66 -18.71 7.03
C GLU A 33 -16.48 -18.45 8.53
N GLY A 34 -17.29 -17.58 9.14
CA GLY A 34 -17.25 -17.34 10.57
C GLY A 34 -17.59 -15.91 10.98
N LEU A 35 -17.28 -15.61 12.24
CA LEU A 35 -17.35 -14.28 12.83
C LEU A 35 -15.98 -13.60 12.76
N PHE A 36 -15.98 -12.28 12.84
CA PHE A 36 -14.79 -11.45 13.06
C PHE A 36 -15.22 -10.06 13.53
N GLU A 37 -14.27 -9.27 14.05
CA GLU A 37 -14.49 -7.88 14.42
C GLU A 37 -14.09 -6.95 13.26
N LEU A 38 -14.97 -6.01 12.90
CA LEU A 38 -14.70 -4.96 11.92
C LEU A 38 -14.58 -3.61 12.62
N VAL A 39 -13.43 -2.96 12.47
CA VAL A 39 -13.20 -1.57 12.87
C VAL A 39 -13.11 -0.69 11.63
N GLU A 40 -13.89 0.38 11.59
CA GLU A 40 -13.92 1.36 10.49
C GLU A 40 -13.41 2.71 10.97
N ILE A 41 -12.39 3.23 10.30
CA ILE A 41 -11.69 4.47 10.68
C ILE A 41 -11.70 5.42 9.48
N ARG A 42 -12.11 6.66 9.71
CA ARG A 42 -11.99 7.74 8.74
C ARG A 42 -10.64 8.44 8.95
N THR A 43 -9.98 8.78 7.84
CA THR A 43 -8.75 9.57 7.87
C THR A 43 -9.01 11.02 7.51
N GLU A 44 -8.09 11.90 7.90
CA GLU A 44 -7.92 13.21 7.27
C GLU A 44 -7.65 13.06 5.76
N GLN A 45 -7.88 14.14 5.02
CA GLN A 45 -7.71 14.13 3.57
C GLN A 45 -6.22 13.97 3.19
N VAL A 46 -5.97 13.13 2.20
CA VAL A 46 -4.64 12.99 1.58
C VAL A 46 -4.78 13.20 0.10
N GLU A 47 -4.05 14.17 -0.42
CA GLU A 47 -4.02 14.44 -1.85
C GLU A 47 -3.02 13.53 -2.56
N PHE A 48 -3.49 12.92 -3.64
CA PHE A 48 -2.65 12.14 -4.56
C PHE A 48 -2.69 12.79 -5.94
N THR A 49 -1.51 13.09 -6.48
CA THR A 49 -1.39 13.53 -7.87
C THR A 49 -0.67 12.47 -8.68
N PHE A 50 -1.43 11.56 -9.29
CA PHE A 50 -0.80 10.53 -10.13
C PHE A 50 -0.18 11.16 -11.38
N PRO A 51 0.98 10.65 -11.84
CA PRO A 51 1.67 11.21 -12.98
C PRO A 51 0.83 11.04 -14.24
N GLN A 52 1.02 11.94 -15.20
CA GLN A 52 0.39 11.80 -16.52
C GLN A 52 1.13 10.77 -17.36
N ILE A 53 0.41 10.13 -18.31
CA ILE A 53 0.98 9.18 -19.27
C ILE A 53 2.15 9.80 -20.07
N ALA A 54 2.18 11.13 -20.23
CA ALA A 54 3.29 11.84 -20.85
C ALA A 54 4.65 11.52 -20.21
N ALA A 55 4.70 11.28 -18.89
CA ALA A 55 5.92 10.91 -18.17
C ALA A 55 6.52 9.57 -18.65
N LEU A 56 5.70 8.66 -19.17
CA LEU A 56 6.18 7.42 -19.82
C LEU A 56 6.66 7.70 -21.25
N ARG A 57 5.97 8.55 -22.00
CA ARG A 57 6.32 8.89 -23.39
C ARG A 57 7.64 9.65 -23.50
N GLN A 58 7.98 10.43 -22.48
CA GLN A 58 9.21 11.22 -22.41
C GLN A 58 10.41 10.43 -21.87
N ASP A 59 10.18 9.26 -21.27
CA ASP A 59 11.26 8.45 -20.69
C ASP A 59 11.91 7.54 -21.73
N LEU A 60 12.93 8.07 -22.42
CA LEU A 60 13.67 7.32 -23.43
C LEU A 60 14.38 6.07 -22.87
N HIS A 61 14.60 5.99 -21.54
CA HIS A 61 15.24 4.83 -20.91
C HIS A 61 14.39 3.55 -20.99
N LEU A 62 13.09 3.68 -21.28
CA LEU A 62 12.21 2.53 -21.52
C LEU A 62 12.61 1.75 -22.78
N ILE A 63 13.44 2.33 -23.66
CA ILE A 63 13.95 1.66 -24.84
C ILE A 63 15.26 0.95 -24.49
N TYR A 64 15.29 -0.37 -24.66
CA TYR A 64 16.49 -1.16 -24.43
C TYR A 64 17.71 -0.61 -25.19
N GLY A 65 18.82 -0.43 -24.46
CA GLY A 65 20.07 0.14 -24.99
C GLY A 65 20.17 1.67 -24.92
N ILE A 66 19.14 2.36 -24.44
CA ILE A 66 19.22 3.79 -24.08
C ILE A 66 19.47 3.91 -22.57
N GLY A 67 20.73 4.05 -22.19
CA GLY A 67 21.12 4.43 -20.83
C GLY A 67 21.20 5.95 -20.64
N PRO A 68 21.52 6.44 -19.42
CA PRO A 68 21.53 7.87 -19.11
C PRO A 68 22.37 8.73 -20.06
N THR A 69 23.57 8.27 -20.42
CA THR A 69 24.45 9.00 -21.35
C THR A 69 23.86 9.08 -22.77
N THR A 70 23.20 8.01 -23.23
CA THR A 70 22.58 7.98 -24.55
C THR A 70 21.33 8.86 -24.58
N ALA A 71 20.50 8.81 -23.54
CA ALA A 71 19.33 9.65 -23.40
C ALA A 71 19.69 11.14 -23.45
N LEU A 72 20.76 11.54 -22.75
CA LEU A 72 21.25 12.93 -22.79
C LEU A 72 21.68 13.37 -24.19
N LYS A 73 22.40 12.53 -24.92
CA LYS A 73 22.81 12.83 -26.31
C LYS A 73 21.60 12.98 -27.23
N LEU A 74 20.66 12.04 -27.14
CA LEU A 74 19.42 12.09 -27.90
C LEU A 74 18.62 13.37 -27.60
N ALA A 75 18.52 13.77 -26.33
CA ALA A 75 17.87 15.01 -25.95
C ALA A 75 18.54 16.26 -26.53
N GLN A 76 19.89 16.27 -26.59
CA GLN A 76 20.67 17.34 -27.25
C GLN A 76 20.45 17.38 -28.77
N GLU A 77 20.21 16.22 -29.38
CA GLU A 77 19.87 16.09 -30.81
C GLU A 77 18.39 16.39 -31.11
N GLY A 78 17.59 16.69 -30.09
CA GLY A 78 16.19 17.11 -30.23
C GLY A 78 15.15 16.00 -30.04
N TYR A 79 15.56 14.77 -29.71
CA TYR A 79 14.64 13.69 -29.35
C TYR A 79 14.12 13.91 -27.93
N ARG A 80 12.83 14.25 -27.80
CA ARG A 80 12.18 14.56 -26.51
C ARG A 80 11.25 13.45 -26.06
N GLU A 81 10.68 12.70 -26.99
CA GLU A 81 9.76 11.60 -26.71
C GLU A 81 10.12 10.35 -27.49
N ILE A 82 9.62 9.21 -27.02
CA ILE A 82 9.80 7.89 -27.67
C ILE A 82 9.31 7.93 -29.13
N SER A 83 8.27 8.71 -29.44
CA SER A 83 7.75 8.89 -30.81
C SER A 83 8.77 9.50 -31.77
N ASP A 84 9.69 10.33 -31.29
CA ASP A 84 10.71 10.97 -32.14
C ASP A 84 11.69 9.92 -32.67
N LEU A 85 11.84 8.81 -31.95
CA LEU A 85 12.73 7.72 -32.33
C LEU A 85 12.13 6.74 -33.33
N LEU A 86 10.85 6.88 -33.73
CA LEU A 86 10.18 5.93 -34.65
C LEU A 86 10.93 5.72 -35.97
N LYS A 87 11.58 6.77 -36.49
CA LYS A 87 12.40 6.71 -37.71
C LYS A 87 13.90 6.52 -37.45
N HIS A 88 14.31 6.42 -36.19
CA HIS A 88 15.72 6.29 -35.81
C HIS A 88 16.25 4.91 -36.23
N PRO A 89 17.39 4.83 -36.95
CA PRO A 89 17.87 3.58 -37.56
C PRO A 89 18.19 2.48 -36.53
N ARG A 90 18.59 2.87 -35.31
CA ARG A 90 18.92 1.94 -34.23
C ARG A 90 17.74 1.57 -33.32
N TRP A 91 16.81 2.50 -33.10
CA TRP A 91 15.83 2.40 -32.00
C TRP A 91 14.38 2.41 -32.47
N GLY A 92 14.08 2.66 -33.74
CA GLY A 92 12.70 2.81 -34.23
C GLY A 92 11.80 1.62 -33.95
N ARG A 93 12.30 0.39 -34.11
CA ARG A 93 11.52 -0.82 -33.79
C ARG A 93 11.21 -0.93 -32.30
N ALA A 94 12.20 -0.70 -31.44
CA ALA A 94 12.02 -0.77 -29.99
C ALA A 94 11.13 0.37 -29.48
N ALA A 95 11.26 1.58 -30.04
CA ALA A 95 10.37 2.71 -29.77
C ALA A 95 8.91 2.37 -30.12
N GLN A 96 8.67 1.75 -31.29
CA GLN A 96 7.34 1.29 -31.68
C GLN A 96 6.76 0.26 -30.70
N ASP A 97 7.57 -0.70 -30.24
CA ASP A 97 7.13 -1.72 -29.29
C ASP A 97 6.77 -1.12 -27.91
N VAL A 98 7.55 -0.15 -27.43
CA VAL A 98 7.24 0.57 -26.18
C VAL A 98 5.96 1.40 -26.34
N LEU A 99 5.80 2.13 -27.44
CA LEU A 99 4.59 2.93 -27.67
C LEU A 99 3.32 2.07 -27.73
N LYS A 100 3.38 0.89 -28.36
CA LYS A 100 2.26 -0.07 -28.36
C LYS A 100 1.91 -0.53 -26.94
N ALA A 101 2.91 -0.78 -26.10
CA ALA A 101 2.67 -1.13 -24.69
C ALA A 101 2.05 0.04 -23.91
N ILE A 102 2.49 1.28 -24.18
CA ILE A 102 1.92 2.49 -23.57
C ILE A 102 0.45 2.66 -23.99
N GLU A 103 0.14 2.51 -25.28
CA GLU A 103 -1.21 2.63 -25.83
C GLU A 103 -2.15 1.54 -25.29
N ALA A 104 -1.66 0.32 -25.16
CA ALA A 104 -2.42 -0.80 -24.61
C ALA A 104 -2.59 -0.74 -23.08
N GLY A 105 -1.88 0.15 -22.38
CA GLY A 105 -1.86 0.16 -20.91
C GLY A 105 -1.27 -1.12 -20.30
N ASP A 106 -0.34 -1.78 -20.99
CA ASP A 106 0.28 -3.03 -20.55
C ASP A 106 1.34 -2.76 -19.47
N VAL A 107 0.88 -2.51 -18.25
CA VAL A 107 1.74 -2.17 -17.10
C VAL A 107 2.78 -3.24 -16.80
N VAL A 108 2.46 -4.52 -17.06
CA VAL A 108 3.39 -5.65 -16.86
C VAL A 108 4.56 -5.55 -17.84
N ARG A 109 4.27 -5.29 -19.12
CA ARG A 109 5.30 -5.12 -20.14
C ARG A 109 6.10 -3.84 -19.95
N LEU A 110 5.45 -2.74 -19.58
CA LEU A 110 6.13 -1.47 -19.29
C LEU A 110 7.10 -1.60 -18.10
N ALA A 111 6.72 -2.30 -17.04
CA ALA A 111 7.63 -2.59 -15.93
C ALA A 111 8.85 -3.40 -16.35
N ARG A 112 8.68 -4.36 -17.28
CA ARG A 112 9.80 -5.12 -17.87
C ARG A 112 10.73 -4.25 -18.72
N TYR A 113 10.20 -3.18 -19.31
CA TYR A 113 10.98 -2.14 -19.98
C TYR A 113 11.65 -1.15 -19.02
N GLY A 114 11.39 -1.27 -17.71
CA GLY A 114 12.03 -0.45 -16.68
C GLY A 114 11.18 0.71 -16.17
N ALA A 115 9.89 0.79 -16.56
CA ALA A 115 8.97 1.76 -15.97
C ALA A 115 8.90 1.55 -14.46
N SER A 116 9.06 2.63 -13.70
CA SER A 116 8.93 2.59 -12.25
C SER A 116 7.48 2.41 -11.82
N ASP A 117 7.26 1.80 -10.65
CA ASP A 117 5.92 1.67 -10.06
C ASP A 117 5.20 3.03 -9.99
N PHE A 118 5.95 4.11 -9.71
CA PHE A 118 5.43 5.47 -9.72
C PHE A 118 4.92 5.90 -11.11
N GLN A 119 5.69 5.68 -12.19
CA GLN A 119 5.22 6.03 -13.55
C GLN A 119 3.98 5.22 -13.92
N LEU A 120 3.88 3.96 -13.51
CA LEU A 120 2.73 3.10 -13.80
C LEU A 120 1.44 3.57 -13.12
N LEU A 121 1.53 4.39 -12.06
CA LEU A 121 0.36 5.07 -11.47
C LEU A 121 -0.42 5.90 -12.49
N SER A 122 0.17 6.29 -13.62
CA SER A 122 -0.51 7.03 -14.68
C SER A 122 -1.70 6.30 -15.33
N TYR A 123 -1.82 4.99 -15.12
CA TYR A 123 -2.92 4.17 -15.62
C TYR A 123 -4.05 3.94 -14.61
N PHE A 124 -3.89 4.43 -13.38
CA PHE A 124 -4.80 4.16 -12.28
C PHE A 124 -5.44 5.44 -11.77
N GLN A 125 -6.46 5.29 -10.92
CA GLN A 125 -7.11 6.41 -10.24
C GLN A 125 -6.94 6.22 -8.73
N PRO A 126 -6.86 7.27 -7.92
CA PRO A 126 -6.71 7.15 -6.47
C PRO A 126 -7.74 6.21 -5.82
N GLN A 127 -8.96 6.16 -6.34
CA GLN A 127 -10.05 5.34 -5.82
C GLN A 127 -9.90 3.85 -6.09
N THR A 128 -9.05 3.45 -7.05
CA THR A 128 -8.78 2.03 -7.36
C THR A 128 -7.57 1.47 -6.58
N VAL A 129 -6.95 2.31 -5.75
CA VAL A 129 -5.82 1.96 -4.90
C VAL A 129 -6.30 1.38 -3.58
N ARG A 130 -5.66 0.30 -3.14
CA ARG A 130 -5.80 -0.25 -1.79
C ARG A 130 -4.43 -0.29 -1.12
N PHE A 131 -4.29 0.37 0.02
CA PHE A 131 -3.14 0.16 0.89
C PHE A 131 -3.44 -1.00 1.82
N ILE A 132 -2.45 -1.84 2.08
CA ILE A 132 -2.60 -3.01 2.95
C ILE A 132 -1.42 -3.14 3.90
N ASP A 133 -1.75 -3.56 5.11
CA ASP A 133 -0.82 -3.90 6.18
C ASP A 133 -1.44 -5.02 7.04
N ILE A 134 -0.62 -5.98 7.49
CA ILE A 134 -1.10 -7.16 8.24
C ILE A 134 -0.34 -7.35 9.55
N GLU A 135 -1.05 -7.89 10.55
CA GLU A 135 -0.43 -8.37 11.79
C GLU A 135 -0.59 -9.87 11.95
N THR A 136 0.49 -10.51 12.39
CA THR A 136 0.64 -11.97 12.39
C THR A 136 1.23 -12.44 13.71
N VAL A 137 0.91 -13.67 14.11
CA VAL A 137 1.46 -14.26 15.35
C VAL A 137 2.93 -14.67 15.18
N GLY A 138 3.44 -14.74 13.95
CA GLY A 138 4.84 -15.03 13.68
C GLY A 138 5.23 -14.71 12.24
N LEU A 139 6.53 -14.74 11.96
CA LEU A 139 7.11 -14.24 10.70
C LEU A 139 6.89 -15.14 9.47
N TYR A 140 6.23 -16.28 9.63
CA TYR A 140 6.02 -17.27 8.56
C TYR A 140 4.54 -17.61 8.44
N TYR A 141 4.08 -17.81 7.20
CA TYR A 141 2.68 -18.14 6.88
C TYR A 141 2.15 -19.44 7.51
N ILE A 142 2.98 -20.19 8.25
CA ILE A 142 2.51 -21.29 9.09
C ILE A 142 1.67 -20.78 10.28
N HIS A 143 1.91 -19.53 10.70
CA HIS A 143 1.17 -18.87 11.77
C HIS A 143 -0.08 -18.16 11.21
N PRO A 144 -1.14 -17.99 12.01
CA PRO A 144 -2.30 -17.22 11.59
C PRO A 144 -1.98 -15.73 11.38
N VAL A 145 -2.65 -15.12 10.40
CA VAL A 145 -2.88 -13.68 10.39
C VAL A 145 -4.06 -13.38 11.32
N PHE A 146 -3.98 -12.32 12.11
CA PHE A 146 -5.08 -11.96 13.02
C PHE A 146 -5.62 -10.56 12.79
N LEU A 147 -4.88 -9.67 12.13
CA LEU A 147 -5.38 -8.37 11.72
C LEU A 147 -4.99 -8.10 10.28
N ILE A 148 -5.95 -7.66 9.47
CA ILE A 148 -5.73 -7.17 8.12
C ILE A 148 -6.35 -5.79 8.02
N GLY A 149 -5.50 -4.79 7.85
CA GLY A 149 -5.91 -3.43 7.62
C GLY A 149 -5.89 -3.07 6.14
N ILE A 150 -6.96 -2.44 5.65
CA ILE A 150 -7.06 -1.95 4.27
C ILE A 150 -7.50 -0.50 4.29
N LEU A 151 -6.71 0.37 3.66
CA LEU A 151 -7.07 1.76 3.42
C LEU A 151 -7.42 1.97 1.94
N HIS A 152 -8.56 2.60 1.70
CA HIS A 152 -8.99 3.06 0.38
C HIS A 152 -9.45 4.52 0.43
N PHE A 153 -9.50 5.17 -0.73
CA PHE A 153 -9.90 6.57 -0.84
C PHE A 153 -11.14 6.73 -1.71
N GLU A 154 -12.04 7.60 -1.28
CA GLU A 154 -13.18 8.07 -2.06
C GLU A 154 -13.22 9.60 -1.94
N ASN A 155 -13.19 10.30 -3.08
CA ASN A 155 -13.19 11.77 -3.13
C ASN A 155 -12.12 12.44 -2.23
N GLY A 156 -10.94 11.83 -2.10
CA GLY A 156 -9.83 12.35 -1.28
C GLY A 156 -9.93 12.03 0.22
N GLN A 157 -11.06 11.49 0.69
CA GLN A 157 -11.22 11.02 2.06
C GLN A 157 -10.84 9.54 2.15
N GLY A 158 -9.96 9.22 3.10
CA GLY A 158 -9.55 7.84 3.37
C GLY A 158 -10.51 7.13 4.32
N SER A 159 -10.70 5.85 4.06
CA SER A 159 -11.44 4.92 4.90
C SER A 159 -10.58 3.67 5.13
N ILE A 160 -10.23 3.42 6.38
CA ILE A 160 -9.54 2.23 6.84
C ILE A 160 -10.60 1.23 7.32
N ARG A 161 -10.48 -0.02 6.87
CA ARG A 161 -11.18 -1.17 7.41
C ARG A 161 -10.17 -2.14 7.99
N GLN A 162 -10.37 -2.49 9.25
CA GLN A 162 -9.57 -3.45 9.97
C GLN A 162 -10.40 -4.69 10.23
N PHE A 163 -10.00 -5.81 9.63
CA PHE A 163 -10.59 -7.12 9.83
C PHE A 163 -9.77 -7.85 10.91
N LEU A 164 -10.34 -7.95 12.11
CA LEU A 164 -9.68 -8.53 13.28
C LEU A 164 -10.29 -9.89 13.60
N ALA A 165 -9.46 -10.92 13.61
CA ALA A 165 -9.77 -12.21 14.20
C ALA A 165 -9.51 -12.13 15.71
N ARG A 166 -10.49 -12.52 16.52
CA ARG A 166 -10.45 -12.53 18.00
C ARG A 166 -9.96 -13.87 18.54
N ASP A 167 -9.97 -14.89 17.71
CA ASP A 167 -9.29 -16.15 17.94
C ASP A 167 -8.83 -16.73 16.59
N PHE A 168 -8.04 -17.80 16.63
CA PHE A 168 -7.47 -18.40 15.41
C PHE A 168 -8.52 -19.01 14.46
N GLY A 169 -9.73 -19.32 14.95
CA GLY A 169 -10.84 -19.82 14.14
C GLY A 169 -11.46 -18.76 13.24
N GLU A 170 -11.34 -17.48 13.59
CA GLU A 170 -11.89 -16.36 12.83
C GLU A 170 -11.02 -15.95 11.62
N GLU A 171 -9.80 -16.47 11.51
CA GLU A 171 -8.86 -16.11 10.43
C GLU A 171 -9.47 -16.32 9.02
N LYS A 172 -10.17 -17.43 8.82
CA LYS A 172 -10.74 -17.74 7.50
C LYS A 172 -11.78 -16.69 7.08
N ALA A 173 -12.54 -16.17 8.03
CA ALA A 173 -13.55 -15.15 7.79
C ALA A 173 -12.91 -13.82 7.34
N ILE A 174 -11.86 -13.36 8.02
CA ILE A 174 -11.16 -12.12 7.65
C ILE A 174 -10.41 -12.25 6.31
N LEU A 175 -9.88 -13.44 5.99
CA LEU A 175 -9.23 -13.70 4.71
C LEU A 175 -10.22 -13.67 3.54
N LEU A 176 -11.43 -14.22 3.74
CA LEU A 176 -12.48 -14.20 2.72
C LEU A 176 -12.89 -12.75 2.38
N GLU A 177 -13.15 -11.92 3.40
CA GLU A 177 -13.47 -10.49 3.18
C GLU A 177 -12.32 -9.77 2.47
N THR A 178 -11.09 -10.01 2.91
CA THR A 178 -9.89 -9.42 2.30
C THR A 178 -9.81 -9.78 0.81
N ALA A 179 -10.02 -11.04 0.45
CA ALA A 179 -10.00 -11.47 -0.95
C ALA A 179 -11.06 -10.72 -1.79
N GLN A 180 -12.27 -10.51 -1.26
CA GLN A 180 -13.33 -9.78 -1.94
C GLN A 180 -13.01 -8.29 -2.12
N VAL A 181 -12.41 -7.65 -1.10
CA VAL A 181 -11.97 -6.26 -1.19
C VAL A 181 -10.84 -6.09 -2.21
N LEU A 182 -9.87 -7.01 -2.21
CA LEU A 182 -8.72 -6.96 -3.12
C LEU A 182 -9.06 -7.35 -4.56
N ALA A 183 -10.09 -8.16 -4.80
CA ALA A 183 -10.54 -8.51 -6.15
C ALA A 183 -10.93 -7.26 -6.99
N ASN A 184 -11.33 -6.18 -6.33
CA ASN A 184 -11.70 -4.91 -6.97
C ASN A 184 -10.54 -3.89 -7.02
N ALA A 185 -9.35 -4.26 -6.53
CA ALA A 185 -8.20 -3.37 -6.50
C ALA A 185 -7.45 -3.44 -7.84
N ALA A 186 -7.25 -2.29 -8.48
CA ALA A 186 -6.36 -2.23 -9.65
C ALA A 186 -4.89 -2.21 -9.22
N ILE A 187 -4.62 -1.60 -8.06
CA ILE A 187 -3.30 -1.52 -7.45
C ILE A 187 -3.38 -1.75 -5.95
N ILE A 188 -2.46 -2.58 -5.46
CA ILE A 188 -2.20 -2.80 -4.05
C ILE A 188 -0.91 -2.06 -3.71
N ILE A 189 -0.93 -1.31 -2.62
CA ILE A 189 0.23 -0.60 -2.08
C ILE A 189 0.53 -1.14 -0.69
N SER A 190 1.79 -1.41 -0.40
CA SER A 190 2.23 -1.78 0.94
C SER A 190 3.65 -1.29 1.21
N TYR A 191 4.12 -1.45 2.44
CA TYR A 191 5.49 -1.14 2.83
C TYR A 191 6.23 -2.43 3.16
N ASN A 192 7.20 -2.82 2.34
CA ASN A 192 7.90 -4.12 2.45
C ASN A 192 7.03 -5.37 2.15
N GLY A 193 5.74 -5.20 1.84
CA GLY A 193 4.83 -6.32 1.70
C GLY A 193 4.95 -7.14 0.42
N ARG A 194 5.83 -6.76 -0.52
CA ARG A 194 6.16 -7.64 -1.66
C ARG A 194 6.93 -8.87 -1.19
N SER A 195 7.68 -8.73 -0.10
CA SER A 195 8.43 -9.82 0.51
C SER A 195 7.70 -10.49 1.69
N PHE A 196 6.65 -9.85 2.21
CA PHE A 196 5.97 -10.27 3.43
C PHE A 196 4.44 -10.36 3.23
N ASP A 197 3.71 -9.25 3.33
CA ASP A 197 2.24 -9.20 3.43
C ASP A 197 1.51 -10.02 2.35
N LEU A 198 1.76 -9.73 1.07
CA LEU A 198 1.02 -10.38 -0.02
C LEU A 198 1.36 -11.87 -0.15
N PRO A 199 2.64 -12.28 -0.13
CA PRO A 199 2.99 -13.70 -0.04
C PRO A 199 2.36 -14.40 1.17
N TYR A 200 2.33 -13.75 2.34
CA TYR A 200 1.75 -14.29 3.57
C TYR A 200 0.26 -14.54 3.40
N LEU A 201 -0.50 -13.51 2.98
CA LEU A 201 -1.94 -13.59 2.73
C LEU A 201 -2.27 -14.68 1.69
N LYS A 202 -1.55 -14.72 0.56
CA LYS A 202 -1.75 -15.77 -0.46
C LYS A 202 -1.46 -17.16 0.11
N GLY A 203 -0.47 -17.31 0.99
CA GLY A 203 -0.17 -18.54 1.70
C GLY A 203 -1.33 -18.99 2.60
N ARG A 204 -1.85 -18.08 3.43
CA ARG A 204 -2.97 -18.37 4.34
C ARG A 204 -4.29 -18.62 3.60
N MET A 205 -4.58 -17.87 2.54
CA MET A 205 -5.74 -18.11 1.68
C MET A 205 -5.68 -19.51 1.06
N ARG A 206 -4.53 -19.93 0.53
CA ARG A 206 -4.35 -21.29 0.00
C ARG A 206 -4.51 -22.37 1.07
N TYR A 207 -3.98 -22.15 2.27
CA TYR A 207 -4.16 -23.06 3.40
C TYR A 207 -5.65 -23.28 3.71
N HIS A 208 -6.44 -22.21 3.67
CA HIS A 208 -7.89 -22.23 3.87
C HIS A 208 -8.71 -22.56 2.61
N GLN A 209 -8.06 -22.91 1.49
CA GLN A 209 -8.70 -23.23 0.20
C GLN A 209 -9.54 -22.07 -0.37
N LEU A 210 -9.16 -20.83 -0.07
CA LEU A 210 -9.75 -19.62 -0.64
C LEU A 210 -9.05 -19.26 -1.96
N THR A 211 -9.77 -18.58 -2.85
CA THR A 211 -9.21 -18.07 -4.11
C THR A 211 -8.24 -16.92 -3.85
N THR A 212 -7.23 -16.77 -4.71
CA THR A 212 -6.23 -15.70 -4.62
C THR A 212 -6.26 -14.82 -5.87
N ASP A 213 -7.45 -14.65 -6.44
CA ASP A 213 -7.67 -14.11 -7.78
C ASP A 213 -7.73 -12.57 -7.78
N PHE A 214 -6.74 -11.96 -7.13
CA PHE A 214 -6.47 -10.53 -7.24
C PHE A 214 -5.14 -10.34 -7.98
N ASP A 215 -5.26 -10.05 -9.28
CA ASP A 215 -4.17 -9.77 -10.22
C ASP A 215 -3.79 -8.28 -10.25
N SER A 216 -3.89 -7.61 -9.11
CA SER A 216 -3.57 -6.19 -8.96
C SER A 216 -2.08 -5.94 -9.18
N TRP A 217 -1.74 -4.77 -9.75
CA TRP A 217 -0.36 -4.30 -9.73
C TRP A 217 0.07 -4.07 -8.28
N HIS A 218 1.29 -4.46 -7.92
CA HIS A 218 1.80 -4.26 -6.55
C HIS A 218 2.90 -3.23 -6.51
N PHE A 219 2.62 -2.10 -5.86
CA PHE A 219 3.61 -1.07 -5.56
C PHE A 219 4.07 -1.16 -4.10
N ASP A 220 5.32 -1.62 -3.91
CA ASP A 220 5.98 -1.64 -2.60
C ASP A 220 6.75 -0.34 -2.35
N LEU A 221 6.26 0.46 -1.41
CA LEU A 221 6.79 1.78 -1.07
C LEU A 221 8.20 1.72 -0.47
N LEU A 222 8.60 0.62 0.16
CA LEU A 222 9.96 0.48 0.70
C LEU A 222 11.01 0.53 -0.41
N ARG A 223 10.71 -0.05 -1.57
CA ARG A 223 11.62 -0.03 -2.73
C ARG A 223 11.81 1.40 -3.23
N GLN A 224 10.73 2.19 -3.27
CA GLN A 224 10.79 3.59 -3.65
C GLN A 224 11.50 4.44 -2.59
N ALA A 225 11.24 4.21 -1.31
CA ALA A 225 11.92 4.87 -0.21
C ALA A 225 13.44 4.64 -0.27
N ARG A 226 13.88 3.40 -0.48
CA ARG A 226 15.31 3.06 -0.65
C ARG A 226 15.92 3.70 -1.89
N LYS A 227 15.18 3.77 -3.00
CA LYS A 227 15.66 4.42 -4.23
C LYS A 227 15.94 5.90 -4.00
N ASP A 228 15.03 6.60 -3.32
CA ASP A 228 15.09 8.06 -3.21
C ASP A 228 15.87 8.54 -1.98
N TYR A 229 15.90 7.76 -0.89
CA TYR A 229 16.31 8.26 0.42
C TYR A 229 17.38 7.43 1.16
N ARG A 230 17.86 6.30 0.62
CA ARG A 230 18.85 5.43 1.31
C ARG A 230 20.16 6.12 1.72
N HIS A 231 20.51 7.23 1.07
CA HIS A 231 21.72 8.01 1.34
C HIS A 231 21.44 9.26 2.18
N ALA A 232 20.17 9.61 2.37
CA ALA A 232 19.74 10.81 3.10
C ALA A 232 19.16 10.49 4.48
N LEU A 233 18.67 9.26 4.70
CA LEU A 233 18.05 8.82 5.95
C LEU A 233 18.90 7.75 6.64
N PRO A 234 18.85 7.63 7.98
CA PRO A 234 19.60 6.62 8.71
C PRO A 234 19.17 5.19 8.35
N ASN A 235 17.89 5.00 8.02
CA ASN A 235 17.34 3.80 7.41
C ASN A 235 16.04 4.15 6.68
N CYS A 236 15.45 3.18 5.97
CA CYS A 236 14.15 3.34 5.31
C CYS A 236 13.11 2.43 5.96
N ARG A 237 12.97 2.44 7.29
CA ARG A 237 11.78 1.87 7.96
C ARG A 237 10.67 2.91 7.94
N LEU A 238 9.41 2.47 8.01
CA LEU A 238 8.26 3.37 7.94
C LEU A 238 8.28 4.43 9.06
N LEU A 239 8.59 4.05 10.30
CA LEU A 239 8.86 4.98 11.41
C LEU A 239 9.91 6.06 11.10
N THR A 240 10.95 5.74 10.32
CA THR A 240 11.96 6.73 9.92
C THR A 240 11.43 7.66 8.82
N ILE A 241 10.58 7.14 7.92
CA ILE A 241 9.88 7.95 6.92
C ILE A 241 8.92 8.94 7.60
N GLU A 242 8.14 8.49 8.57
CA GLU A 242 7.24 9.34 9.37
C GLU A 242 7.99 10.49 10.03
N LYS A 243 9.01 10.16 10.82
CA LYS A 243 9.80 11.15 11.55
C LYS A 243 10.50 12.13 10.62
N CYS A 244 11.21 11.63 9.61
CA CYS A 244 12.10 12.47 8.81
C CYS A 244 11.42 13.17 7.63
N LEU A 245 10.33 12.61 7.10
CA LEU A 245 9.68 13.13 5.88
C LEU A 245 8.26 13.62 6.10
N LEU A 246 7.54 13.09 7.10
CA LEU A 246 6.16 13.48 7.40
C LEU A 246 6.04 14.35 8.66
N ASN A 247 7.14 14.56 9.39
CA ASN A 247 7.19 15.29 10.65
C ASN A 247 6.19 14.76 11.68
N GLN A 248 6.05 13.42 11.72
CA GLN A 248 5.21 12.70 12.66
C GLN A 248 6.09 11.87 13.59
N GLU A 249 5.89 12.03 14.90
CA GLU A 249 6.47 11.16 15.93
C GLU A 249 5.32 10.46 16.66
N ARG A 250 5.46 9.16 16.87
CA ARG A 250 4.51 8.33 17.62
C ARG A 250 5.09 8.06 19.01
N ASP A 251 4.68 8.84 20.01
CA ASP A 251 5.23 8.73 21.38
C ASP A 251 4.74 7.49 22.14
N ASP A 252 3.52 7.02 21.86
CA ASP A 252 2.85 5.93 22.59
C ASP A 252 2.65 4.64 21.76
N ASP A 253 3.37 4.49 20.64
CA ASP A 253 3.17 3.34 19.74
C ASP A 253 3.83 2.05 20.26
N ILE A 254 3.15 0.93 20.05
CA ILE A 254 3.68 -0.39 20.39
C ILE A 254 4.84 -0.72 19.43
N PRO A 255 5.99 -1.19 19.93
CA PRO A 255 7.02 -1.71 19.04
C PRO A 255 6.48 -2.88 18.22
N GLY A 256 6.68 -2.88 16.90
CA GLY A 256 6.16 -3.96 16.03
C GLY A 256 6.56 -5.38 16.44
N ALA A 257 7.69 -5.54 17.15
CA ALA A 257 8.13 -6.83 17.70
C ALA A 257 7.25 -7.36 18.85
N GLU A 258 6.51 -6.48 19.54
CA GLU A 258 5.64 -6.80 20.67
C GLU A 258 4.18 -7.09 20.25
N ILE A 259 3.82 -6.83 18.99
CA ILE A 259 2.44 -6.99 18.49
C ILE A 259 1.91 -8.41 18.71
N ALA A 260 2.71 -9.42 18.34
CA ALA A 260 2.35 -10.81 18.55
C ALA A 260 2.24 -11.16 20.05
N HIS A 261 3.07 -10.55 20.91
CA HIS A 261 3.00 -10.76 22.35
C HIS A 261 1.70 -10.20 22.94
N TYR A 262 1.31 -8.98 22.55
CA TYR A 262 0.06 -8.36 23.00
C TYR A 262 -1.17 -9.15 22.53
N TYR A 263 -1.16 -9.65 21.31
CA TYR A 263 -2.26 -10.50 20.83
C TYR A 263 -2.37 -11.80 21.65
N ASN A 264 -1.25 -12.42 22.02
CA ASN A 264 -1.28 -13.59 22.92
C ASN A 264 -1.79 -13.24 24.32
N LEU A 265 -1.40 -12.09 24.89
CA LEU A 265 -1.94 -11.62 26.18
C LEU A 265 -3.45 -11.44 26.11
N TYR A 266 -3.97 -10.92 25.00
CA TYR A 266 -5.41 -10.85 24.74
C TYR A 266 -6.06 -12.24 24.72
N LEU A 267 -5.50 -13.20 23.97
CA LEU A 267 -6.04 -14.56 23.90
C LEU A 267 -6.07 -15.26 25.27
N ASP A 268 -5.04 -15.03 26.09
CA ASP A 268 -4.92 -15.65 27.41
C ASP A 268 -5.85 -15.02 28.46
N SER A 269 -6.00 -13.70 28.43
CA SER A 269 -6.73 -12.94 29.46
C SER A 269 -8.17 -12.60 29.08
N GLY A 270 -8.47 -12.52 27.78
CA GLY A 270 -9.70 -11.93 27.24
C GLY A 270 -9.77 -10.40 27.38
N GLU A 271 -8.70 -9.73 27.86
CA GLU A 271 -8.68 -8.29 28.06
C GLU A 271 -8.51 -7.55 26.73
N ALA A 272 -9.61 -6.98 26.25
CA ALA A 272 -9.67 -6.24 24.99
C ALA A 272 -8.66 -5.06 24.93
N GLY A 273 -8.20 -4.55 26.08
CA GLY A 273 -7.21 -3.48 26.16
C GLY A 273 -5.88 -3.78 25.42
N TYR A 274 -5.49 -5.05 25.29
CA TYR A 274 -4.29 -5.43 24.54
C TYR A 274 -4.44 -5.31 23.02
N LEU A 275 -5.67 -5.32 22.50
CA LEU A 275 -5.92 -5.20 21.06
C LEU A 275 -5.85 -3.75 20.56
N ARG A 276 -6.22 -2.79 21.42
CA ARG A 276 -6.25 -1.36 21.06
C ARG A 276 -4.93 -0.85 20.47
N PRO A 277 -3.76 -1.01 21.11
CA PRO A 277 -2.51 -0.52 20.56
C PRO A 277 -2.12 -1.19 19.23
N ILE A 278 -2.54 -2.44 19.01
CA ILE A 278 -2.29 -3.14 17.73
C ILE A 278 -3.14 -2.52 16.61
N LEU A 279 -4.41 -2.24 16.87
CA LEU A 279 -5.30 -1.57 15.91
C LEU A 279 -4.84 -0.14 15.62
N GLU A 280 -4.39 0.59 16.63
CA GLU A 280 -3.79 1.92 16.48
C GLU A 280 -2.53 1.87 15.60
N HIS A 281 -1.60 0.95 15.88
CA HIS A 281 -0.38 0.76 15.10
C HIS A 281 -0.67 0.54 13.61
N ASN A 282 -1.49 -0.47 13.31
CA ASN A 282 -1.84 -0.83 11.94
C ASN A 282 -2.56 0.32 11.20
N ALA A 283 -3.43 1.07 11.89
CA ALA A 283 -4.11 2.22 11.30
C ALA A 283 -3.12 3.36 10.98
N HIS A 284 -2.17 3.63 11.87
CA HIS A 284 -1.12 4.63 11.64
C HIS A 284 -0.16 4.23 10.52
N ASP A 285 0.22 2.96 10.42
CA ASP A 285 1.09 2.46 9.35
C ASP A 285 0.42 2.61 7.97
N LEU A 286 -0.86 2.24 7.85
CA LEU A 286 -1.66 2.44 6.63
C LEU A 286 -1.72 3.91 6.22
N PHE A 287 -2.00 4.79 7.18
CA PHE A 287 -2.12 6.22 6.90
C PHE A 287 -0.76 6.85 6.55
N SER A 288 0.31 6.42 7.21
CA SER A 288 1.68 6.87 6.92
C SER A 288 2.11 6.47 5.52
N MET A 289 1.74 5.28 5.04
CA MET A 289 1.94 4.88 3.65
C MET A 289 1.22 5.79 2.66
N ALA A 290 -0.05 6.14 2.95
CA ALA A 290 -0.81 7.07 2.14
C ALA A 290 -0.15 8.46 2.09
N LYS A 291 0.20 9.05 3.24
CA LYS A 291 0.90 10.33 3.30
C LYS A 291 2.23 10.31 2.55
N PHE A 292 3.00 9.21 2.68
CA PHE A 292 4.25 9.06 1.96
C PHE A 292 4.05 8.98 0.45
N LEU A 293 3.03 8.27 -0.04
CA LEU A 293 2.69 8.29 -1.46
C LEU A 293 2.30 9.70 -1.92
N GLY A 294 1.50 10.43 -1.15
CA GLY A 294 1.14 11.83 -1.42
C GLY A 294 2.39 12.72 -1.59
N LEU A 295 3.33 12.63 -0.64
CA LEU A 295 4.62 13.34 -0.70
C LEU A 295 5.42 13.00 -1.97
N LEU A 296 5.48 11.71 -2.33
CA LEU A 296 6.17 11.25 -3.54
C LEU A 296 5.51 11.81 -4.81
N THR A 297 4.18 11.90 -4.83
CA THR A 297 3.43 12.44 -5.97
C THR A 297 3.64 13.93 -6.18
N ILE A 298 3.71 14.72 -5.11
CA ILE A 298 3.94 16.16 -5.18
C ILE A 298 5.37 16.45 -5.66
N LYS A 299 6.40 15.90 -4.97
CA LYS A 299 7.81 16.16 -5.29
C LYS A 299 8.20 15.79 -6.72
N LYS A 300 7.62 14.72 -7.26
CA LYS A 300 7.93 14.25 -8.62
C LYS A 300 7.18 15.03 -9.69
N THR A 301 6.04 15.63 -9.36
CA THR A 301 5.33 16.55 -10.25
C THR A 301 6.06 17.89 -10.34
N GLU A 302 6.60 18.39 -9.22
CA GLU A 302 7.38 19.64 -9.18
C GLU A 302 8.70 19.53 -9.96
N LYS A 303 9.40 18.39 -9.88
CA LYS A 303 10.64 18.14 -10.65
C LYS A 303 10.47 18.06 -12.17
N VAL A 304 9.25 18.06 -12.69
CA VAL A 304 8.97 18.07 -14.13
C VAL A 304 8.82 19.51 -14.66
N ILE A 305 8.71 20.50 -13.77
CA ILE A 305 8.50 21.92 -14.10
C ILE A 305 9.82 22.73 -14.09
N ASP A 306 10.89 22.19 -13.49
CA ASP A 306 12.25 22.75 -13.47
C ASP A 306 13.20 22.02 -14.44
#